data_AF-A0A3N6MT07-F1
#
_entry.id   AF-A0A3N6MT07-F1
#
_cell.length_a   1.000
_cell.length_b   1.000
_cell.length_c   1.000
_cell.angle_alpha   90.00
_cell.angle_beta   90.00
_cell.angle_gamma   90.00
#
_symmetry.space_group_name_H-M   'P 1'
#
loop_
_entity.id
_entity.type
_entity.pdbx_description
1 polymer ?
#
loop_
_entity_poly.entity_id
_entity_poly.type
_entity_poly.pdbx_seq_one_letter_code
_entity_poly.pdbx_strand_id
1 'polypeptide(L)'
;MVTPIAVRYETDRDHAIWLIPIGGLWGLVLDVHHVAPVFERELYAIHNSPWADLFAFHYTLDRQAVRTFSLERIFVSIVLFIGAVAIFWGTRRLRPGAYQIRTGLDRVIGAGVTTVIAASYATVAMGVAVSVQEGFRSVSTIVGNDSTLVGGIVVGAIGIGLGLLCGLGLEGIPGDKRRTRPSVTALGGGAFGVMVWLGGVGIGVPLRDRFLSEGNLSIPFIHWGGLVALVVYGATFGVAYGIVRGVFQLGEPRQPLKEL
;
A
#
# COMPACT_ATOMS: atom_id res chain seq x y z
N MET A 1 28.00 -1.30 -7.61
CA MET A 1 29.28 -0.83 -7.03
C MET A 1 29.14 -0.18 -5.64
N VAL A 2 28.07 -0.44 -4.86
CA VAL A 2 27.86 0.25 -3.56
C VAL A 2 28.42 -0.53 -2.36
N THR A 3 28.59 -1.85 -2.52
CA THR A 3 29.08 -2.77 -1.50
C THR A 3 30.48 -2.45 -0.93
N PRO A 4 31.47 -1.97 -1.71
CA PRO A 4 32.79 -1.64 -1.16
C PRO A 4 32.78 -0.35 -0.33
N ILE A 5 31.95 0.63 -0.68
CA ILE A 5 31.90 1.93 -0.01
C ILE A 5 31.20 1.82 1.34
N ALA A 6 30.09 1.06 1.40
CA ALA A 6 29.35 0.83 2.64
C ALA A 6 30.17 0.09 3.72
N VAL A 7 31.11 -0.77 3.31
CA VAL A 7 32.01 -1.49 4.23
C VAL A 7 33.18 -0.63 4.69
N ARG A 8 33.67 0.29 3.84
CA ARG A 8 34.91 1.03 4.11
C ARG A 8 34.73 2.29 4.97
N TYR A 9 33.54 2.88 4.98
CA TYR A 9 33.27 4.14 5.68
C TYR A 9 32.53 3.99 7.01
N GLU A 10 32.31 2.76 7.49
CA GLU A 10 31.42 2.49 8.65
C GLU A 10 30.12 3.30 8.55
N THR A 11 29.64 3.51 7.31
CA THR A 11 28.44 4.32 7.09
C THR A 11 27.33 3.60 7.81
N ASP A 12 26.83 4.28 8.86
CA ASP A 12 25.85 3.71 9.76
C ASP A 12 24.79 3.02 8.91
N ARG A 13 24.52 1.76 9.21
CA ARG A 13 23.80 0.84 8.32
C ARG A 13 22.43 1.40 7.91
N ASP A 14 21.93 2.37 8.68
CA ASP A 14 20.73 3.18 8.48
C ASP A 14 20.83 4.21 7.34
N HIS A 15 21.99 4.82 7.09
CA HIS A 15 22.22 5.74 5.98
C HIS A 15 22.42 5.01 4.65
N ALA A 16 23.13 3.87 4.67
CA ALA A 16 23.34 3.06 3.48
C ALA A 16 22.04 2.50 2.88
N ILE A 17 20.98 2.37 3.69
CA ILE A 17 19.67 1.92 3.23
C ILE A 17 19.00 2.94 2.31
N TRP A 18 19.27 4.24 2.49
CA TRP A 18 18.70 5.32 1.67
C TRP A 18 19.25 5.34 0.24
N LEU A 19 20.41 4.71 0.01
CA LEU A 19 20.98 4.57 -1.33
C LEU A 19 20.09 3.75 -2.27
N ILE A 20 19.28 2.83 -1.73
CA ILE A 20 18.36 2.00 -2.52
C ILE A 20 17.18 2.84 -3.07
N PRO A 21 16.36 3.53 -2.25
CA PRO A 21 15.28 4.36 -2.76
C PRO A 21 15.79 5.58 -3.52
N ILE A 22 16.91 6.21 -3.12
CA ILE A 22 17.49 7.33 -3.87
C ILE A 22 17.96 6.87 -5.25
N GLY A 23 18.65 5.74 -5.33
CA GLY A 23 19.06 5.16 -6.60
C GLY A 23 17.90 4.72 -7.48
N GLY A 24 16.85 4.16 -6.87
CA GLY A 24 15.61 3.83 -7.57
C GLY A 24 14.88 5.06 -8.11
N LEU A 25 14.70 6.10 -7.30
CA LEU A 25 14.06 7.35 -7.71
C LEU A 25 14.87 8.07 -8.79
N TRP A 26 16.20 8.07 -8.67
CA TRP A 26 17.10 8.61 -9.69
C TRP A 26 16.96 7.88 -11.03
N GLY A 27 16.93 6.54 -11.00
CA GLY A 27 16.69 5.74 -12.20
C GLY A 27 15.32 6.05 -12.85
N LEU A 28 14.27 6.25 -12.04
CA LEU A 28 12.94 6.60 -12.53
C LEU A 28 12.87 8.00 -13.13
N VAL A 29 13.55 8.99 -12.54
CA VAL A 29 13.56 10.38 -13.03
C VAL A 29 14.17 10.47 -14.43
N LEU A 30 15.25 9.74 -14.69
CA LEU A 30 15.88 9.71 -16.01
C LEU A 30 14.99 9.06 -17.06
N ASP A 31 14.08 8.16 -16.66
CA ASP A 31 13.19 7.43 -17.56
C ASP A 31 11.91 8.21 -17.92
N VAL A 32 11.67 9.37 -17.29
CA VAL A 32 10.52 10.25 -17.56
C VAL A 32 10.49 10.74 -19.01
N HIS A 33 11.63 10.77 -19.70
CA HIS A 33 11.71 11.17 -21.12
C HIS A 33 10.89 10.26 -22.05
N HIS A 34 10.59 9.03 -21.65
CA HIS A 34 9.69 8.13 -22.40
C HIS A 34 8.21 8.46 -22.25
N VAL A 35 7.82 9.24 -21.24
CA VAL A 35 6.41 9.46 -20.86
C VAL A 35 5.99 10.93 -20.97
N ALA A 36 6.90 11.88 -20.71
CA ALA A 36 6.63 13.31 -20.79
C ALA A 36 7.54 13.97 -21.84
N PRO A 37 6.99 14.65 -22.86
CA PRO A 37 7.77 15.27 -23.95
C PRO A 37 8.47 16.59 -23.54
N VAL A 38 8.52 16.91 -22.25
CA VAL A 38 9.10 18.16 -21.75
C VAL A 38 10.58 17.93 -21.44
N PHE A 39 11.47 18.73 -22.03
CA PHE A 39 12.93 18.61 -21.89
C PHE A 39 13.53 17.30 -22.41
N GLU A 40 12.94 16.70 -23.45
CA GLU A 40 13.37 15.41 -24.01
C GLU A 40 14.86 15.41 -24.38
N ARG A 41 15.37 16.48 -25.01
CA ARG A 41 16.78 16.56 -25.42
C ARG A 41 17.73 16.66 -24.22
N GLU A 42 17.36 17.44 -23.22
CA GLU A 42 18.15 17.63 -22.01
C GLU A 42 18.15 16.37 -21.15
N LEU A 43 16.98 15.75 -20.97
CA LEU A 43 16.84 14.47 -20.25
C LEU A 43 17.59 13.35 -20.97
N TYR A 44 17.50 13.27 -22.30
CA TYR A 44 18.25 12.30 -23.10
C TYR A 44 19.77 12.54 -23.02
N ALA A 45 20.22 13.79 -23.02
CA ALA A 45 21.64 14.11 -22.86
C ALA A 45 22.15 13.73 -21.46
N ILE A 46 21.35 13.96 -20.41
CA ILE A 46 21.68 13.55 -19.03
C ILE A 46 21.66 12.02 -18.92
N HIS A 47 20.67 11.36 -19.53
CA HIS A 47 20.52 9.90 -19.57
C HIS A 47 21.74 9.23 -20.21
N ASN A 48 22.31 9.80 -21.27
CA ASN A 48 23.50 9.25 -21.95
C ASN A 48 24.83 9.74 -21.36
N SER A 49 24.80 10.45 -20.24
CA SER A 49 26.02 10.98 -19.61
C SER A 49 26.60 10.00 -18.59
N PRO A 50 27.89 10.12 -18.26
CA PRO A 50 28.53 9.32 -17.19
C PRO A 50 27.86 9.48 -15.81
N TRP A 51 27.03 10.50 -15.61
CA TRP A 51 26.26 10.67 -14.37
C TRP A 51 25.11 9.68 -14.24
N ALA A 52 24.55 9.21 -15.35
CA ALA A 52 23.55 8.15 -15.34
C ALA A 52 24.17 6.79 -14.91
N ASP A 53 25.44 6.58 -15.23
CA ASP A 53 26.19 5.34 -14.93
C ASP A 53 26.38 5.08 -13.42
N LEU A 54 26.28 6.13 -12.58
CA LEU A 54 26.35 6.01 -11.11
C LEU A 54 25.27 5.06 -10.55
N PHE A 55 24.15 4.93 -11.26
CA PHE A 55 23.09 3.97 -10.95
C PHE A 55 22.86 3.05 -12.14
N ALA A 56 23.78 2.09 -12.31
CA ALA A 56 23.87 1.12 -13.41
C ALA A 56 22.61 0.28 -13.69
N PHE A 57 21.55 0.38 -12.87
CA PHE A 57 20.31 -0.36 -13.05
C PHE A 57 19.45 0.16 -14.22
N HIS A 58 19.64 1.40 -14.68
CA HIS A 58 18.83 1.97 -15.78
C HIS A 58 19.15 1.33 -17.15
N TYR A 59 20.40 0.96 -17.45
CA TYR A 59 20.74 0.22 -18.68
C TYR A 59 20.10 -1.16 -18.79
N THR A 60 19.77 -1.78 -17.66
CA THR A 60 19.00 -3.03 -17.66
C THR A 60 17.57 -2.81 -18.14
N LEU A 61 16.99 -1.62 -17.92
CA LEU A 61 15.67 -1.24 -18.44
C LEU A 61 15.72 -0.89 -19.93
N ASP A 62 16.88 -0.43 -20.42
CA ASP A 62 17.09 -0.06 -21.81
C ASP A 62 17.32 -1.25 -22.77
N ARG A 63 17.45 -2.47 -22.22
CA ARG A 63 17.59 -3.67 -23.04
C ARG A 63 16.35 -3.83 -23.93
N GLN A 64 16.58 -4.23 -25.17
CA GLN A 64 15.53 -4.46 -26.15
C GLN A 64 14.47 -5.47 -25.65
N ALA A 65 14.88 -6.45 -24.83
CA ALA A 65 13.99 -7.40 -24.18
C ALA A 65 13.02 -6.78 -23.15
N VAL A 66 13.35 -5.62 -22.58
CA VAL A 66 12.51 -4.88 -21.62
C VAL A 66 11.60 -3.90 -22.36
N ARG A 67 12.08 -3.25 -23.43
CA ARG A 67 11.28 -2.35 -24.30
C ARG A 67 10.07 -3.02 -24.95
N THR A 68 10.08 -4.35 -25.08
CA THR A 68 8.93 -5.13 -25.58
C THR A 68 7.83 -5.37 -24.55
N PHE A 69 8.03 -5.01 -23.28
CA PHE A 69 6.98 -5.15 -22.28
C PHE A 69 5.96 -4.02 -22.39
N SER A 70 4.67 -4.35 -22.20
CA SER A 70 3.62 -3.34 -22.09
C SER A 70 3.90 -2.41 -20.90
N LEU A 71 3.57 -1.12 -21.04
CA LEU A 71 3.69 -0.09 -19.98
C LEU A 71 3.09 -0.56 -18.64
N GLU A 72 2.04 -1.38 -18.71
CA GLU A 72 1.41 -2.03 -17.55
C GLU A 72 2.39 -2.87 -16.73
N ARG A 73 3.26 -3.65 -17.38
CA ARG A 73 4.24 -4.52 -16.68
C ARG A 73 5.34 -3.70 -16.02
N ILE A 74 5.76 -2.61 -16.66
CA ILE A 74 6.74 -1.67 -16.09
C ILE A 74 6.15 -1.04 -14.83
N PHE A 75 4.91 -0.52 -14.92
CA PHE A 75 4.20 0.03 -13.77
C PHE A 75 4.06 -0.96 -12.61
N VAL A 76 3.63 -2.20 -12.89
CA VAL A 76 3.52 -3.26 -11.87
C VAL A 76 4.87 -3.54 -11.21
N SER A 77 5.96 -3.58 -11.98
CA SER A 77 7.30 -3.82 -11.44
C SER A 77 7.76 -2.69 -10.50
N ILE A 78 7.47 -1.44 -10.84
CA ILE A 78 7.78 -0.26 -10.01
C ILE A 78 6.99 -0.32 -8.70
N VAL A 79 5.69 -0.63 -8.77
CA VAL A 79 4.83 -0.76 -7.59
C VAL A 79 5.33 -1.88 -6.67
N LEU A 80 5.68 -3.04 -7.24
CA LEU A 80 6.24 -4.16 -6.47
C LEU A 80 7.59 -3.81 -5.83
N PHE A 81 8.45 -3.11 -6.57
CA PHE A 81 9.75 -2.67 -6.06
C PHE A 81 9.59 -1.68 -4.89
N ILE A 82 8.74 -0.66 -5.04
CA ILE A 82 8.43 0.30 -3.98
C ILE A 82 7.86 -0.44 -2.76
N GLY A 83 6.94 -1.39 -2.99
CA GLY A 83 6.39 -2.24 -1.93
C GLY A 83 7.46 -3.04 -1.19
N ALA A 84 8.38 -3.67 -1.93
CA ALA A 84 9.48 -4.43 -1.35
C ALA A 84 10.42 -3.55 -0.52
N VAL A 85 10.77 -2.35 -1.00
CA VAL A 85 11.58 -1.36 -0.27
C VAL A 85 10.87 -0.90 1.01
N ALA A 86 9.57 -0.60 0.92
CA ALA A 86 8.77 -0.19 2.07
C ALA A 86 8.68 -1.30 3.14
N ILE A 87 8.50 -2.56 2.73
CA ILE A 87 8.50 -3.72 3.63
C ILE A 87 9.87 -3.88 4.28
N PHE A 88 10.95 -3.84 3.50
CA PHE A 88 12.31 -3.97 4.02
C PHE A 88 12.65 -2.85 5.02
N TRP A 89 12.23 -1.62 4.73
CA TRP A 89 12.38 -0.50 5.66
C TRP A 89 11.50 -0.66 6.91
N GLY A 90 10.26 -1.11 6.75
CA GLY A 90 9.34 -1.38 7.85
C GLY A 90 9.82 -2.48 8.79
N THR A 91 10.36 -3.58 8.26
CA THR A 91 10.93 -4.69 9.06
C THR A 91 12.10 -4.28 9.93
N ARG A 92 12.87 -3.24 9.54
CA ARG A 92 13.88 -2.66 10.44
C ARG A 92 13.28 -1.91 11.62
N ARG A 93 12.20 -1.15 11.41
CA ARG A 93 11.48 -0.48 12.50
C ARG A 93 10.73 -1.44 13.41
N LEU A 94 10.45 -2.65 12.93
CA LEU A 94 9.89 -3.76 13.71
C LEU A 94 10.93 -4.47 14.59
N ARG A 95 12.21 -4.04 14.63
CA ARG A 95 13.21 -4.66 15.53
C ARG A 95 12.80 -4.48 17.00
N PRO A 96 12.65 -5.58 17.78
CA PRO A 96 12.15 -5.56 19.17
C PRO A 96 13.00 -4.81 20.21
N GLY A 97 14.02 -4.05 19.82
CA GLY A 97 14.91 -3.31 20.74
C GLY A 97 15.09 -1.83 20.42
N ALA A 98 14.56 -1.32 19.30
CA ALA A 98 14.78 0.07 18.89
C ALA A 98 13.70 1.04 19.38
N TYR A 99 12.58 0.53 19.88
CA TYR A 99 11.46 1.32 20.40
C TYR A 99 11.27 0.99 21.88
N GLN A 100 11.95 1.71 22.77
CA GLN A 100 11.43 1.90 24.12
C GLN A 100 10.17 2.74 23.97
N ILE A 101 9.00 2.11 23.94
CA ILE A 101 7.69 2.75 23.91
C ILE A 101 7.56 3.55 25.20
N ARG A 102 7.91 4.83 25.14
CA ARG A 102 7.94 5.71 26.31
C ARG A 102 7.00 6.90 26.15
N THR A 103 6.49 7.16 24.93
CA THR A 103 5.63 8.33 24.63
C THR A 103 4.39 7.98 23.79
N GLY A 104 3.33 8.79 23.91
CA GLY A 104 2.10 8.63 23.11
C GLY A 104 2.32 8.75 21.60
N LEU A 105 3.40 9.43 21.17
CA LEU A 105 3.80 9.55 19.78
C LEU A 105 4.22 8.19 19.19
N ASP A 106 4.94 7.37 19.96
CA ASP A 106 5.40 6.05 19.52
C ASP A 106 4.22 5.11 19.24
N ARG A 107 3.16 5.22 20.05
CA ARG A 107 1.92 4.45 19.86
C ARG A 107 1.23 4.82 18.54
N VAL A 108 1.19 6.11 18.21
CA VAL A 108 0.62 6.63 16.97
C VAL A 108 1.46 6.20 15.76
N ILE A 109 2.78 6.29 15.85
CA ILE A 109 3.69 5.84 14.78
C ILE A 109 3.54 4.33 14.56
N GLY A 110 3.55 3.53 15.63
CA GLY A 110 3.34 2.08 15.52
C GLY A 110 1.97 1.73 14.93
N ALA A 111 0.93 2.47 15.29
CA ALA A 111 -0.42 2.30 14.75
C ALA A 111 -0.46 2.65 13.25
N GLY A 112 0.17 3.76 12.87
CA GLY A 112 0.28 4.21 11.48
C GLY A 112 1.02 3.20 10.61
N VAL A 113 2.20 2.74 11.05
CA VAL A 113 2.98 1.73 10.32
C VAL A 113 2.21 0.42 10.17
N THR A 114 1.56 -0.04 11.25
CA THR A 114 0.71 -1.25 11.22
C THR A 114 -0.43 -1.08 10.20
N THR A 115 -1.10 0.06 10.23
CA THR A 115 -2.22 0.38 9.33
C THR A 115 -1.77 0.41 7.88
N VAL A 116 -0.65 1.06 7.56
CA VAL A 116 -0.11 1.12 6.19
C VAL A 116 0.19 -0.28 5.67
N ILE A 117 0.91 -1.10 6.45
CA ILE A 117 1.26 -2.47 6.04
C ILE A 117 -0.01 -3.31 5.82
N ALA A 118 -0.95 -3.28 6.77
CA ALA A 118 -2.20 -4.01 6.66
C ALA A 118 -3.05 -3.56 5.46
N ALA A 119 -3.15 -2.24 5.23
CA ALA A 119 -3.86 -1.65 4.10
C ALA A 119 -3.26 -2.09 2.76
N SER A 120 -1.92 -2.16 2.65
CA SER A 120 -1.26 -2.64 1.44
C SER A 120 -1.65 -4.09 1.11
N TYR A 121 -1.54 -5.01 2.07
CA TYR A 121 -1.95 -6.41 1.86
C TYR A 121 -3.43 -6.56 1.51
N ALA A 122 -4.29 -5.85 2.24
CA ALA A 122 -5.73 -5.87 2.00
C ALA A 122 -6.09 -5.30 0.63
N THR A 123 -5.43 -4.22 0.19
CA THR A 123 -5.64 -3.60 -1.12
C THR A 123 -5.24 -4.53 -2.25
N VAL A 124 -4.14 -5.29 -2.11
CA VAL A 124 -3.78 -6.33 -3.07
C VAL A 124 -4.86 -7.42 -3.12
N ALA A 125 -5.33 -7.92 -1.98
CA ALA A 125 -6.39 -8.92 -1.93
C ALA A 125 -7.69 -8.43 -2.58
N MET A 126 -8.08 -7.18 -2.35
CA MET A 126 -9.21 -6.55 -3.02
C MET A 126 -8.96 -6.39 -4.52
N GLY A 127 -7.76 -5.99 -4.93
CA GLY A 127 -7.37 -5.90 -6.34
C GLY A 127 -7.55 -7.25 -7.05
N VAL A 128 -7.13 -8.35 -6.42
CA VAL A 128 -7.38 -9.71 -6.94
C VAL A 128 -8.87 -10.00 -7.04
N ALA A 129 -9.65 -9.71 -5.99
CA ALA A 129 -11.09 -9.94 -5.99
C ALA A 129 -11.82 -9.14 -7.07
N VAL A 130 -11.43 -7.88 -7.30
CA VAL A 130 -11.95 -7.02 -8.37
C VAL A 130 -11.51 -7.53 -9.74
N SER A 131 -10.26 -7.99 -9.88
CA SER A 131 -9.75 -8.56 -11.13
C SER A 131 -10.53 -9.79 -11.57
N VAL A 132 -10.84 -10.70 -10.65
CA VAL A 132 -11.62 -11.93 -10.93
C VAL A 132 -13.04 -11.61 -11.39
N GLN A 133 -13.56 -10.45 -10.98
CA GLN A 133 -14.89 -9.96 -11.36
C GLN A 133 -14.85 -9.06 -12.61
N GLU A 134 -13.70 -8.94 -13.27
CA GLU A 134 -13.46 -7.99 -14.38
C GLU A 134 -13.83 -6.53 -14.03
N GLY A 135 -13.85 -6.19 -12.73
CA GLY A 135 -14.44 -4.96 -12.22
C GLY A 135 -13.59 -3.71 -12.42
N PHE A 136 -12.31 -3.84 -12.82
CA PHE A 136 -11.45 -2.66 -13.03
C PHE A 136 -11.99 -1.73 -14.11
N ARG A 137 -12.56 -2.28 -15.19
CA ARG A 137 -13.19 -1.47 -16.24
C ARG A 137 -14.44 -0.76 -15.71
N SER A 138 -15.25 -1.43 -14.90
CA SER A 138 -16.42 -0.80 -14.26
C SER A 138 -16.03 0.32 -13.30
N VAL A 139 -14.88 0.21 -12.64
CA VAL A 139 -14.38 1.30 -11.78
C VAL A 139 -13.80 2.45 -12.61
N SER A 140 -13.10 2.16 -13.72
CA SER A 140 -12.53 3.20 -14.58
C SER A 140 -13.62 4.05 -15.26
N THR A 141 -14.76 3.46 -15.63
CA THR A 141 -15.86 4.21 -16.24
C THR A 141 -16.49 5.21 -15.29
N ILE A 142 -16.42 4.99 -13.97
CA ILE A 142 -16.89 5.95 -12.94
C ILE A 142 -16.10 7.26 -13.02
N VAL A 143 -14.82 7.18 -13.38
CA VAL A 143 -13.94 8.35 -13.58
C VAL A 143 -13.85 8.78 -15.06
N GLY A 144 -14.74 8.28 -15.91
CA GLY A 144 -14.82 8.67 -17.33
C GLY A 144 -13.68 8.14 -18.19
N ASN A 145 -13.10 6.98 -17.86
CA ASN A 145 -11.99 6.38 -18.61
C ASN A 145 -12.23 4.89 -18.87
N ASP A 146 -11.79 4.37 -20.02
CA ASP A 146 -11.94 2.95 -20.39
C ASP A 146 -10.71 2.09 -20.04
N SER A 147 -9.67 2.71 -19.47
CA SER A 147 -8.41 2.06 -19.12
C SER A 147 -8.49 1.23 -17.83
N THR A 148 -8.14 -0.05 -17.93
CA THR A 148 -7.99 -0.98 -16.80
C THR A 148 -6.94 -0.49 -15.79
N LEU A 149 -5.87 0.17 -16.27
CA LEU A 149 -4.84 0.75 -15.42
C LEU A 149 -5.43 1.85 -14.51
N VAL A 150 -6.26 2.73 -15.07
CA VAL A 150 -6.94 3.79 -14.31
C VAL A 150 -7.87 3.17 -13.28
N GLY A 151 -8.62 2.12 -13.66
CA GLY A 151 -9.42 1.34 -12.72
C GLY A 151 -8.61 0.78 -11.56
N GLY A 152 -7.44 0.19 -11.86
CA GLY A 152 -6.51 -0.31 -10.85
C GLY A 152 -6.00 0.77 -9.89
N ILE A 153 -5.64 1.95 -10.40
CA ILE A 153 -5.20 3.09 -9.59
C ILE A 153 -6.32 3.57 -8.66
N VAL A 154 -7.55 3.69 -9.17
CA VAL A 154 -8.71 4.10 -8.36
C VAL A 154 -9.01 3.07 -7.28
N VAL A 155 -9.01 1.78 -7.60
CA VAL A 155 -9.18 0.70 -6.61
C VAL A 155 -8.07 0.74 -5.56
N GLY A 156 -6.83 1.00 -5.96
CA GLY A 156 -5.70 1.18 -5.06
C GLY A 156 -5.92 2.34 -4.08
N ALA A 157 -6.33 3.51 -4.58
CA ALA A 157 -6.61 4.68 -3.76
C ALA A 157 -7.77 4.44 -2.78
N ILE A 158 -8.85 3.81 -3.24
CA ILE A 158 -9.98 3.40 -2.39
C ILE A 158 -9.50 2.43 -1.30
N GLY A 159 -8.69 1.43 -1.67
CA GLY A 159 -8.13 0.45 -0.74
C GLY A 159 -7.29 1.10 0.36
N ILE A 160 -6.46 2.08 0.03
CA ILE A 160 -5.68 2.82 1.03
C ILE A 160 -6.62 3.62 1.95
N GLY A 161 -7.60 4.34 1.40
CA GLY A 161 -8.56 5.12 2.17
C GLY A 161 -9.38 4.25 3.15
N LEU A 162 -9.88 3.11 2.68
CA LEU A 162 -10.58 2.12 3.51
C LEU A 162 -9.68 1.58 4.62
N GLY A 163 -8.39 1.37 4.33
CA GLY A 163 -7.43 0.85 5.29
C GLY A 163 -7.17 1.82 6.43
N LEU A 164 -7.08 3.12 6.13
CA LEU A 164 -6.98 4.17 7.14
C LEU A 164 -8.21 4.19 8.05
N LEU A 165 -9.42 4.13 7.49
CA LEU A 165 -10.66 4.07 8.27
C LEU A 165 -10.74 2.80 9.12
N CYS A 166 -10.36 1.65 8.57
CA CYS A 166 -10.34 0.39 9.30
C CYS A 166 -9.32 0.42 10.44
N GLY A 167 -8.12 0.96 10.21
CA GLY A 167 -7.09 1.14 11.23
C GLY A 167 -7.54 2.02 12.39
N LEU A 168 -8.19 3.15 12.10
CA LEU A 168 -8.80 4.01 13.12
C LEU A 168 -9.87 3.27 13.92
N GLY A 169 -10.72 2.49 13.25
CA GLY A 169 -11.75 1.67 13.90
C GLY A 169 -11.17 0.62 14.84
N LEU A 170 -10.11 -0.10 14.41
CA LEU A 170 -9.44 -1.10 15.25
C LEU A 170 -8.73 -0.48 16.46
N GLU A 171 -8.17 0.72 16.31
CA GLU A 171 -7.59 1.47 17.44
C GLU A 171 -8.66 1.95 18.44
N GLY A 172 -9.94 1.94 18.07
CA GLY A 172 -11.06 2.17 18.97
C GLY A 172 -11.40 0.98 19.88
N ILE A 173 -10.95 -0.24 19.56
CA ILE A 173 -11.32 -1.45 20.31
C ILE A 173 -10.68 -1.42 21.71
N PRO A 174 -11.43 -1.47 22.82
CA PRO A 174 -10.84 -1.46 24.15
C PRO A 174 -10.03 -2.75 24.43
N GLY A 175 -8.84 -2.58 25.02
CA GLY A 175 -7.99 -3.67 25.50
C GLY A 175 -6.90 -4.09 24.50
N ASP A 176 -5.64 -3.86 24.89
CA ASP A 176 -4.46 -4.13 24.06
C ASP A 176 -4.31 -5.60 23.65
N LYS A 177 -4.73 -6.55 24.52
CA LYS A 177 -4.75 -7.99 24.23
C LYS A 177 -5.75 -8.38 23.13
N ARG A 178 -6.81 -7.60 22.91
CA ARG A 178 -7.79 -7.87 21.84
C ARG A 178 -7.30 -7.33 20.51
N ARG A 179 -6.55 -6.22 20.50
CA ARG A 179 -5.98 -5.60 19.29
C ARG A 179 -4.88 -6.42 18.62
N THR A 180 -4.26 -7.36 19.35
CA THR A 180 -3.18 -8.21 18.82
C THR A 180 -3.60 -9.63 18.52
N ARG A 181 -4.86 -10.00 18.79
CA ARG A 181 -5.41 -11.32 18.43
C ARG A 181 -5.87 -11.28 16.97
N PRO A 182 -5.20 -11.98 16.04
CA PRO A 182 -5.51 -11.90 14.61
C PRO A 182 -6.95 -12.31 14.30
N SER A 183 -7.53 -13.26 15.05
CA SER A 183 -8.92 -13.68 14.86
C SER A 183 -9.93 -12.59 15.23
N VAL A 184 -9.68 -11.84 16.30
CA VAL A 184 -10.56 -10.75 16.75
C VAL A 184 -10.49 -9.58 15.77
N THR A 185 -9.28 -9.21 15.35
CA THR A 185 -9.09 -8.13 14.38
C THR A 185 -9.58 -8.53 12.99
N ALA A 186 -9.45 -9.79 12.57
CA ALA A 186 -10.04 -10.30 11.32
C ALA A 186 -11.57 -10.21 11.33
N LEU A 187 -12.22 -10.61 12.44
CA LEU A 187 -13.67 -10.47 12.60
C LEU A 187 -14.09 -9.00 12.57
N GLY A 188 -13.36 -8.14 13.29
CA GLY A 188 -13.61 -6.69 13.29
C GLY A 188 -13.47 -6.06 11.91
N GLY A 189 -12.40 -6.42 11.19
CA GLY A 189 -12.17 -5.96 9.82
C GLY A 189 -13.20 -6.50 8.83
N GLY A 190 -13.57 -7.79 8.93
CA GLY A 190 -14.64 -8.38 8.12
C GLY A 190 -15.98 -7.69 8.35
N ALA A 191 -16.34 -7.43 9.62
CA ALA A 191 -17.54 -6.67 9.98
C ALA A 191 -17.49 -5.25 9.42
N PHE A 192 -16.33 -4.59 9.46
CA PHE A 192 -16.13 -3.29 8.81
C PHE A 192 -16.40 -3.37 7.30
N GLY A 193 -15.91 -4.41 6.61
CA GLY A 193 -16.21 -4.65 5.19
C GLY A 193 -17.71 -4.76 4.90
N VAL A 194 -18.46 -5.50 5.74
CA VAL A 194 -19.92 -5.59 5.64
C VAL A 194 -20.58 -4.22 5.84
N MET A 195 -20.14 -3.45 6.85
CA MET A 195 -20.67 -2.11 7.13
C MET A 195 -20.42 -1.13 5.98
N VAL A 196 -19.22 -1.16 5.39
CA VAL A 196 -18.87 -0.34 4.22
C VAL A 196 -19.74 -0.74 3.02
N TRP A 197 -19.99 -2.03 2.81
CA TRP A 197 -20.87 -2.48 1.75
C TRP A 197 -22.32 -2.01 1.97
N LEU A 198 -22.86 -2.19 3.18
CA LEU A 198 -24.22 -1.73 3.53
C LEU A 198 -24.34 -0.21 3.38
N GLY A 199 -23.35 0.56 3.86
CA GLY A 199 -23.35 2.02 3.76
C GLY A 199 -23.18 2.52 2.34
N GLY A 200 -22.26 1.93 1.57
CA GLY A 200 -21.97 2.35 0.20
C GLY A 200 -23.04 1.90 -0.79
N VAL A 201 -23.29 0.59 -0.85
CA VAL A 201 -24.22 -0.03 -1.82
C VAL A 201 -25.66 0.06 -1.32
N GLY A 202 -25.92 -0.25 -0.06
CA GLY A 202 -27.28 -0.27 0.48
C GLY A 202 -27.89 1.11 0.73
N ILE A 203 -27.08 2.11 1.07
CA ILE A 203 -27.56 3.48 1.37
C ILE A 203 -27.06 4.49 0.35
N GLY A 204 -25.75 4.53 0.10
CA GLY A 204 -25.12 5.55 -0.74
C GLY A 204 -25.60 5.55 -2.18
N VAL A 205 -25.71 4.37 -2.82
CA VAL A 205 -26.19 4.26 -4.20
C VAL A 205 -27.65 4.70 -4.34
N PRO A 206 -28.63 4.21 -3.53
CA PRO A 206 -30.01 4.71 -3.58
C PRO A 206 -30.13 6.21 -3.29
N LEU A 207 -29.34 6.72 -2.35
CA LEU A 207 -29.36 8.14 -1.99
C LEU A 207 -28.87 8.99 -3.16
N ARG A 208 -27.76 8.59 -3.79
CA ARG A 208 -27.22 9.23 -4.99
C ARG A 208 -28.25 9.25 -6.12
N ASP A 209 -28.88 8.12 -6.40
CA ASP A 209 -29.89 7.99 -7.45
C ASP A 209 -31.06 8.96 -7.20
N ARG A 210 -31.60 8.96 -5.97
CA ARG A 210 -32.70 9.85 -5.56
C ARG A 210 -32.39 11.34 -5.70
N PHE A 211 -31.14 11.75 -5.51
CA PHE A 211 -30.74 13.16 -5.53
C PHE A 211 -30.16 13.64 -6.85
N LEU A 212 -29.60 12.76 -7.69
CA LEU A 212 -28.83 13.15 -8.87
C LEU A 212 -29.35 12.57 -10.18
N SER A 213 -30.28 11.60 -10.18
CA SER A 213 -30.76 10.97 -11.41
C SER A 213 -32.28 10.97 -11.47
N GLU A 214 -32.84 11.58 -12.52
CA GLU A 214 -34.28 11.62 -12.81
C GLU A 214 -34.82 10.26 -13.31
N GLY A 215 -34.57 9.19 -12.56
CA GLY A 215 -35.45 8.01 -12.53
C GLY A 215 -35.26 6.91 -13.57
N ASN A 216 -34.06 6.67 -14.11
CA ASN A 216 -33.91 5.57 -15.10
C ASN A 216 -32.53 4.86 -15.08
N LEU A 217 -32.17 4.24 -13.95
CA LEU A 217 -31.03 3.31 -13.89
C LEU A 217 -31.49 1.89 -13.55
N SER A 218 -31.44 1.02 -14.56
CA SER A 218 -31.69 -0.43 -14.51
C SER A 218 -30.47 -1.21 -14.01
N ILE A 219 -29.67 -0.66 -13.09
CA ILE A 219 -28.51 -1.37 -12.55
C ILE A 219 -28.99 -2.23 -11.37
N PRO A 220 -28.76 -3.56 -11.36
CA PRO A 220 -29.10 -4.39 -10.21
C PRO A 220 -28.34 -3.90 -8.98
N PHE A 221 -29.08 -3.31 -8.03
CA PHE A 221 -28.55 -2.56 -6.88
C PHE A 221 -27.69 -3.39 -5.91
N ILE A 222 -27.72 -4.72 -5.99
CA ILE A 222 -27.09 -5.63 -5.03
C ILE A 222 -26.02 -6.45 -5.74
N HIS A 223 -24.77 -5.97 -5.67
CA HIS A 223 -23.62 -6.72 -6.19
C HIS A 223 -22.94 -7.53 -5.08
N TRP A 224 -23.30 -8.82 -4.99
CA TRP A 224 -22.74 -9.75 -4.00
C TRP A 224 -21.23 -9.94 -4.13
N GLY A 225 -20.69 -9.89 -5.34
CA GLY A 225 -19.24 -9.95 -5.55
C GLY A 225 -18.48 -8.80 -4.88
N GLY A 226 -19.11 -7.62 -4.79
CA GLY A 226 -18.56 -6.47 -4.07
C GLY A 226 -18.56 -6.67 -2.56
N LEU A 227 -19.59 -7.33 -2.01
CA LEU A 227 -19.62 -7.71 -0.59
C LEU A 227 -18.48 -8.66 -0.26
N VAL A 228 -18.31 -9.72 -1.07
CA VAL A 228 -17.23 -10.69 -0.87
C VAL A 228 -15.86 -10.00 -0.93
N ALA A 229 -15.64 -9.11 -1.89
CA ALA A 229 -14.39 -8.36 -2.01
C ALA A 229 -14.11 -7.50 -0.76
N LEU A 230 -15.10 -6.79 -0.24
CA LEU A 230 -14.97 -5.95 0.96
C LEU A 230 -14.77 -6.78 2.24
N VAL A 231 -15.43 -7.93 2.37
CA VAL A 231 -15.23 -8.84 3.50
C VAL A 231 -13.82 -9.43 3.46
N VAL A 232 -13.35 -9.88 2.29
CA VAL A 232 -11.98 -10.38 2.10
C VAL A 232 -10.96 -9.29 2.40
N TYR A 233 -11.18 -8.07 1.90
CA TYR A 233 -10.35 -6.90 2.21
C TYR A 233 -10.26 -6.69 3.73
N GLY A 234 -11.40 -6.60 4.40
CA GLY A 234 -11.48 -6.32 5.82
C GLY A 234 -10.85 -7.42 6.69
N ALA A 235 -11.13 -8.69 6.37
CA ALA A 235 -10.52 -9.82 7.07
C ALA A 235 -9.00 -9.86 6.90
N THR A 236 -8.51 -9.65 5.66
CA THR A 236 -7.07 -9.60 5.36
C THR A 236 -6.39 -8.46 6.11
N PHE A 237 -7.01 -7.27 6.10
CA PHE A 237 -6.55 -6.10 6.87
C PHE A 237 -6.45 -6.45 8.34
N GLY A 238 -7.52 -7.00 8.92
CA GLY A 238 -7.59 -7.37 10.33
C GLY A 238 -6.52 -8.38 10.75
N VAL A 239 -6.31 -9.45 9.97
CA VAL A 239 -5.26 -10.45 10.24
C VAL A 239 -3.89 -9.79 10.21
N ALA A 240 -3.56 -9.08 9.13
CA ALA A 240 -2.26 -8.44 8.96
C ALA A 240 -2.00 -7.41 10.07
N TYR A 241 -3.02 -6.61 10.40
CA TYR A 241 -2.96 -5.62 11.47
C TYR A 241 -2.67 -6.28 12.82
N GLY A 242 -3.42 -7.33 13.19
CA GLY A 242 -3.24 -8.02 14.46
C GLY A 242 -1.85 -8.64 14.61
N ILE A 243 -1.32 -9.26 13.55
CA ILE A 243 0.02 -9.84 13.52
C ILE A 243 1.09 -8.74 13.70
N VAL A 244 1.03 -7.69 12.88
CA VAL A 244 2.04 -6.62 12.91
C VAL A 244 1.99 -5.86 14.23
N ARG A 245 0.79 -5.58 14.76
CA ARG A 245 0.62 -4.94 16.08
C ARG A 245 1.14 -5.82 17.22
N GLY A 246 0.97 -7.14 17.10
CA GLY A 246 1.49 -8.12 18.06
C GLY A 246 3.01 -8.07 18.18
N VAL A 247 3.72 -7.90 17.07
CA VAL A 247 5.19 -7.75 17.06
C VAL A 247 5.63 -6.51 17.85
N PHE A 248 4.91 -5.40 17.74
CA PHE A 248 5.24 -4.17 18.48
C PHE A 248 4.99 -4.30 19.99
N GLN A 249 4.00 -5.09 20.43
CA GLN A 249 3.72 -5.29 21.87
C GLN A 249 4.71 -6.25 22.56
N LEU A 250 5.29 -7.21 21.84
CA LEU A 250 6.28 -8.14 22.41
C LEU A 250 7.60 -7.46 22.81
N GLY A 251 7.86 -6.26 22.28
CA GLY A 251 9.03 -5.44 22.64
C GLY A 251 8.85 -4.61 23.92
N GLU A 252 7.66 -4.57 24.54
CA GLU A 252 7.49 -3.87 25.81
C GLU A 252 8.11 -4.67 26.97
N PRO A 253 9.04 -4.11 27.75
CA PRO A 253 9.55 -4.76 28.95
C PRO A 253 8.37 -4.98 29.91
N ARG A 254 8.14 -6.23 30.31
CA ARG A 254 7.19 -6.56 31.38
C ARG A 254 7.57 -5.71 32.59
N GLN A 255 6.68 -4.81 33.02
CA GLN A 255 6.86 -4.13 34.29
C GLN A 255 7.08 -5.20 35.37
N PRO A 256 8.14 -5.10 36.19
CA PRO A 256 8.29 -5.99 37.33
C PRO A 256 7.03 -5.86 38.17
N LEU A 257 6.43 -7.00 38.51
CA LEU A 257 5.33 -7.04 39.48
C LEU A 257 5.78 -6.21 40.68
N LYS A 258 5.04 -5.13 40.97
CA LYS A 258 5.12 -4.52 42.29
C LYS A 258 4.64 -5.59 43.24
N GLU A 259 5.58 -6.27 43.88
CA GLU A 259 5.30 -7.13 45.03
C GLU A 259 4.52 -6.28 46.03
N LEU A 260 3.28 -6.71 46.29
CA LEU A 260 2.41 -6.20 47.34
C LEU A 260 2.60 -7.07 48.58
#